data_AF-A0A942I478-F1
#
_entry.id   AF-A0A942I478-F1
#
_cell.length_a   1.000
_cell.length_b   1.000
_cell.length_c   1.000
_cell.angle_alpha   90.00
_cell.angle_beta   90.00
_cell.angle_gamma   90.00
#
_symmetry.space_group_name_H-M   'P 1'
#
loop_
_entity.id
_entity.type
_entity.pdbx_description
1 polymer ?
#
loop_
_entity_poly.entity_id
_entity_poly.type
_entity_poly.pdbx_seq_one_letter_code
_entity_poly.pdbx_strand_id
1 'polypeptide(L)' 'MPPTPIPEQRIAQEWTCQPRRKCKQIRSCEEALWYLQNCSWGGRLDRDSDGRPCESLC' A
#
# COMPACT_ATOMS: atom_id res chain seq x y z
N MET A 1 19.51 -29.43 -13.05
CA MET A 1 18.35 -28.97 -12.25
C MET A 1 18.17 -27.49 -12.57
N PRO A 2 17.03 -27.07 -13.14
CA PRO A 2 16.80 -25.68 -13.51
C PRO A 2 16.68 -24.80 -12.25
N PRO A 3 17.28 -23.60 -12.23
CA PRO A 3 17.00 -22.62 -11.18
C PRO A 3 15.54 -22.18 -11.29
N THR A 4 14.80 -22.28 -10.20
CA THR A 4 13.42 -21.83 -10.06
C THR A 4 13.28 -20.36 -10.51
N PRO A 5 12.24 -20.00 -11.29
CA PRO A 5 11.93 -18.60 -11.55
C PRO A 5 11.52 -17.96 -10.22
N ILE A 6 12.36 -17.05 -9.75
CA ILE A 6 12.06 -16.20 -8.60
C ILE A 6 10.83 -15.37 -9.01
N PRO A 7 9.72 -15.40 -8.26
CA PRO A 7 8.62 -14.51 -8.57
C PRO A 7 9.12 -13.07 -8.41
N GLU A 8 8.80 -12.25 -9.41
CA GLU A 8 8.95 -10.79 -9.50
C GLU A 8 8.21 -10.08 -8.34
N GLN A 9 8.58 -10.39 -7.10
CA GLN A 9 7.96 -9.94 -5.86
C GLN A 9 9.02 -9.40 -4.90
N ARG A 10 10.15 -8.89 -5.42
CA ARG A 10 11.25 -8.36 -4.61
C ARG A 10 11.38 -6.83 -4.62
N ILE A 11 10.31 -6.11 -4.96
CA ILE A 11 10.15 -4.69 -4.59
C ILE A 11 9.10 -4.50 -3.48
N ALA A 12 8.34 -5.54 -3.13
CA ALA A 12 7.48 -5.55 -1.95
C ALA A 12 8.30 -5.98 -0.72
N GLN A 13 9.16 -5.09 -0.24
CA GLN A 13 9.78 -5.26 1.07
C GLN A 13 8.68 -5.10 2.14
N GLU A 14 8.06 -6.23 2.53
CA GLU A 14 7.25 -6.43 3.75
C GLU A 14 5.99 -5.58 3.99
N TRP A 15 5.57 -4.74 3.05
CA TRP A 15 4.25 -4.11 3.14
C TRP A 15 3.17 -5.13 2.76
N THR A 16 2.75 -5.94 3.72
CA THR A 16 1.50 -6.71 3.58
C THR A 16 0.34 -5.73 3.60
N CYS A 17 -0.78 -6.06 2.94
CA CYS A 17 -2.06 -5.38 3.13
C CYS A 17 -2.54 -5.49 4.58
N GLN A 18 -1.85 -4.79 5.48
CA GLN A 18 -2.15 -4.76 6.89
C GLN A 18 -3.53 -4.14 7.05
N PRO A 19 -4.29 -4.47 8.09
CA PRO A 19 -5.57 -3.80 8.37
C PRO A 19 -5.37 -2.34 8.86
N ARG A 20 -4.42 -1.60 8.28
CA ARG A 20 -4.14 -0.18 8.52
C ARG A 20 -5.12 0.69 7.75
N ARG A 21 -6.40 0.55 8.07
CA ARG A 21 -7.52 1.30 7.47
C ARG A 21 -7.62 2.75 7.97
N LYS A 22 -6.59 3.25 8.66
CA LYS A 22 -6.56 4.55 9.32
C LYS A 22 -5.21 5.20 9.05
N CYS A 23 -5.25 6.46 8.62
CA CYS A 23 -4.06 7.28 8.38
C CYS A 23 -3.12 7.32 9.58
N LYS A 24 -3.64 7.35 10.81
CA LYS A 24 -2.81 7.34 12.02
C LYS A 24 -1.88 6.11 12.16
N GLN A 25 -2.17 5.02 11.45
CA GLN A 25 -1.32 3.83 11.44
C GLN A 25 -0.28 3.87 10.32
N ILE A 26 -0.47 4.71 9.31
CA ILE A 26 0.44 4.93 8.20
C ILE A 26 1.30 6.14 8.54
N ARG A 27 2.60 6.07 8.28
CA ARG A 27 3.53 7.14 8.65
C ARG A 27 4.00 7.99 7.47
N SER A 28 3.78 7.52 6.25
CA SER A 28 4.23 8.18 5.02
C SER A 28 3.16 8.12 3.94
N CYS A 29 3.05 9.18 3.13
CA CYS A 29 2.16 9.17 1.97
C CYS A 29 2.51 8.06 0.96
N GLU A 30 3.79 7.78 0.76
CA GLU A 30 4.25 6.71 -0.15
C GLU A 30 3.72 5.33 0.27
N GLU A 31 3.71 5.04 1.58
CA GLU A 31 3.17 3.81 2.15
C GLU A 31 1.64 3.75 2.00
N ALA A 32 0.97 4.90 2.16
CA ALA A 32 -0.47 5.02 1.92
C ALA A 32 -0.82 4.79 0.45
N LEU A 33 -0.08 5.40 -0.48
CA LEU A 33 -0.22 5.27 -1.93
C LEU A 33 0.03 3.83 -2.39
N TRP A 34 1.02 3.19 -1.78
CA TRP A 34 1.28 1.79 -2.01
C TRP A 34 0.07 0.93 -1.61
N TYR A 35 -0.51 1.16 -0.42
CA TYR A 35 -1.73 0.46 0.01
C TYR A 35 -2.95 0.77 -0.88
N LEU A 36 -3.08 2.00 -1.39
CA LEU A 36 -4.14 2.35 -2.32
C LEU A 36 -4.06 1.53 -3.61
N GLN A 37 -2.87 1.38 -4.18
CA GLN A 37 -2.66 0.67 -5.43
C GLN A 37 -2.57 -0.86 -5.28
N ASN A 38 -2.05 -1.35 -4.15
CA ASN A 38 -1.82 -2.79 -3.93
C ASN A 38 -2.92 -3.48 -3.13
N CYS A 39 -3.78 -2.75 -2.42
CA CYS A 39 -4.81 -3.35 -1.56
C CYS A 39 -6.23 -2.93 -1.95
N SER A 40 -7.15 -3.89 -1.97
CA SER A 40 -8.56 -3.65 -2.28
C SER A 40 -9.29 -2.75 -1.28
N TRP A 41 -8.77 -2.62 -0.06
CA TRP A 41 -9.29 -1.70 0.96
C TRP A 41 -8.64 -0.31 0.91
N GLY A 42 -7.65 -0.14 0.04
CA GLY A 42 -6.89 1.09 -0.16
C GLY A 42 -7.77 2.30 -0.44
N GLY A 43 -8.84 2.12 -1.24
CA GLY A 43 -9.83 3.17 -1.51
C GLY A 43 -10.59 3.67 -0.27
N ARG A 44 -10.52 2.98 0.88
CA ARG A 44 -11.08 3.50 2.15
C ARG A 44 -10.14 4.46 2.88
N LEU A 45 -8.87 4.51 2.48
CA LEU A 45 -7.90 5.52 2.97
C LEU A 45 -8.07 6.86 2.24
N ASP A 46 -8.57 6.79 1.01
CA ASP A 46 -8.83 7.92 0.15
C ASP A 46 -10.31 8.31 0.29
N ARG A 47 -10.58 9.34 1.10
CA ARG A 47 -11.95 9.71 1.48
C ARG A 47 -12.70 10.33 0.30
N ASP A 48 -11.98 10.98 -0.59
CA ASP A 48 -12.52 11.75 -1.72
C ASP A 48 -12.21 11.07 -3.08
N SER A 49 -11.43 9.97 -3.06
CA SER A 49 -11.13 9.12 -4.24
C SER A 49 -10.27 9.83 -5.30
N ASP A 50 -9.47 10.81 -4.88
CA ASP A 50 -8.58 11.61 -5.73
C ASP A 50 -7.22 10.93 -6.00
N GLY A 51 -7.04 9.69 -5.52
CA GLY A 51 -5.78 8.96 -5.63
C GLY A 51 -4.79 9.31 -4.51
N ARG A 52 -5.19 10.11 -3.53
CA ARG A 52 -4.37 10.53 -2.37
C ARG A 52 -4.90 9.89 -1.09
N PRO A 53 -4.40 8.71 -0.72
CA PRO A 53 -4.78 8.07 0.52
C PRO A 53 -4.20 8.89 1.68
N CYS A 54 -5.06 9.24 2.63
CA CYS A 54 -4.68 10.07 3.77
C CYS A 54 -4.10 11.44 3.38
N GLU A 55 -4.93 12.33 2.86
CA GLU A 55 -4.53 13.73 2.59
C GLU A 55 -3.84 14.42 3.77
N SER A 56 -4.19 14.08 5.01
CA SER A 56 -3.53 14.62 6.20
C SER A 56 -2.06 14.21 6.36
N LEU A 57 -1.55 13.27 5.55
CA LEU A 57 -0.17 12.77 5.54
C LEU A 57 0.62 13.18 4.26
N CYS A 58 0.02 13.84 3.25
CA CYS A 58 0.60 13.92 1.88
C CYS A 58 0.76 15.31 1.22
#